data_AF-A0A6P1E0V6-F1
#
_entry.id   AF-A0A6P1E0V6-F1
#
_cell.length_a   1.000
_cell.length_b   1.000
_cell.length_c   1.000
_cell.angle_alpha   90.00
_cell.angle_beta   90.00
_cell.angle_gamma   90.00
#
_symmetry.space_group_name_H-M   'P 1'
#
loop_
_entity.id
_entity.type
_entity.pdbx_description
1 polymer ?
#
loop_
_entity_poly.entity_id
_entity_poly.type
_entity_poly.pdbx_seq_one_letter_code
_entity_poly.pdbx_strand_id
1 'polypeptide(L)'
;MKVACQKGQGKRKLRGWIQRVTHRKLSCFDRFVGTLNTHFEEIANYFLDRHPSGFVEGLNNKLKVIKRRCYGMTNINHLYQRVYLDLNGYAQFGVDRQKSVA
;
A
#
# COMPACT_ATOMS: atom_id res chain seq x y z
N MET A 1 -12.02 10.39 17.74
CA MET A 1 -10.84 10.24 18.63
C MET A 1 -9.93 9.12 18.10
N LYS A 2 -8.80 9.45 17.47
CA LYS A 2 -7.76 8.44 17.18
C LYS A 2 -6.96 8.23 18.45
N VAL A 3 -7.20 7.13 19.17
CA VAL A 3 -6.26 6.68 20.20
C VAL A 3 -5.01 6.21 19.45
N ALA A 4 -4.01 7.08 19.34
CA ALA A 4 -2.67 6.70 18.93
C ALA A 4 -2.15 5.75 20.01
N CYS A 5 -2.17 4.44 19.74
CA CYS A 5 -1.42 3.55 20.60
C CYS A 5 0.05 3.97 20.45
N GLN A 6 0.65 4.44 21.54
CA GLN A 6 2.06 4.84 21.53
C GLN A 6 2.88 3.71 20.88
N LYS A 7 3.85 4.05 20.01
CA LYS A 7 4.71 3.09 19.30
C LYS A 7 5.18 1.91 20.18
N GLY A 8 5.46 2.17 21.46
CA GLY A 8 5.78 1.15 22.47
C GLY A 8 4.69 0.08 22.69
N GLN A 9 3.41 0.45 22.75
CA GLN A 9 2.31 -0.50 22.87
C GLN A 9 2.16 -1.37 21.61
N GLY A 10 2.32 -0.78 20.42
CA GLY A 10 2.32 -1.50 19.15
C GLY A 10 3.44 -2.54 19.07
N LYS A 11 4.68 -2.12 19.38
CA LYS A 11 5.84 -3.02 19.47
C LYS A 11 5.61 -4.16 20.45
N ARG A 12 5.09 -3.86 21.64
CA ARG A 12 4.84 -4.89 22.68
C ARG A 12 3.81 -5.93 22.20
N LYS A 13 2.74 -5.50 21.54
CA LYS A 13 1.74 -6.41 20.95
C LYS A 13 2.32 -7.26 19.83
N LEU A 14 3.13 -6.69 18.93
CA LEU A 14 3.79 -7.44 17.86
C LEU A 14 4.77 -8.48 18.42
N ARG A 15 5.61 -8.12 19.38
CA ARG A 15 6.52 -9.07 20.05
C ARG A 15 5.77 -10.18 20.76
N GLY A 16 4.71 -9.86 21.50
CA GLY A 16 3.87 -10.86 22.15
C GLY A 16 3.18 -11.79 21.15
N TRP A 17 2.82 -11.29 19.97
CA TRP A 17 2.29 -12.14 18.90
C TRP A 17 3.36 -13.08 18.32
N ILE A 18 4.55 -12.57 18.01
CA ILE A 18 5.69 -13.38 17.54
C ILE A 18 5.96 -14.52 18.54
N GLN A 19 6.07 -14.20 19.83
CA GLN A 19 6.30 -15.20 20.88
C GLN A 19 5.23 -16.30 20.89
N ARG A 20 3.95 -15.94 20.76
CA ARG A 20 2.86 -16.93 20.72
C ARG A 20 2.94 -17.83 19.49
N VAL A 21 3.29 -17.30 18.33
CA VAL A 21 3.40 -18.06 17.08
C VAL A 21 4.59 -19.01 17.13
N THR A 22 5.74 -18.53 17.61
CA THR A 22 6.95 -19.34 17.80
C THR A 22 6.73 -20.44 18.84
N HIS A 23 6.06 -20.13 19.97
CA HIS A 23 5.76 -21.12 21.01
C HIS A 23 4.83 -22.24 20.52
N ARG A 24 3.86 -21.92 19.65
CA ARG A 24 2.96 -22.90 19.04
C ARG A 24 3.60 -23.71 17.91
N LYS A 25 4.89 -23.48 17.60
CA LYS A 25 5.65 -24.15 16.53
C LYS A 25 4.94 -24.12 15.17
N LEU A 26 4.24 -23.03 14.87
CA LEU A 26 3.55 -22.85 13.60
C LEU A 26 4.54 -22.45 12.50
N SER A 27 5.12 -23.43 11.84
CA SER A 27 6.15 -23.22 10.80
C SER A 27 5.65 -22.42 9.59
N CYS A 28 4.34 -22.37 9.36
CA CYS A 28 3.73 -21.59 8.28
C CYS A 28 3.99 -20.08 8.40
N PHE A 29 4.30 -19.58 9.60
CA PHE A 29 4.57 -18.16 9.84
C PHE A 29 6.06 -17.82 9.93
N ASP A 30 6.97 -18.80 9.89
CA ASP A 30 8.41 -18.55 10.11
C ASP A 30 8.96 -17.52 9.12
N ARG A 31 8.58 -17.62 7.84
CA ARG A 31 8.98 -16.65 6.81
C ARG A 31 8.43 -15.25 7.11
N PHE A 32 7.16 -15.16 7.52
CA PHE A 32 6.54 -13.88 7.87
C PHE A 32 7.18 -13.25 9.11
N VAL A 33 7.45 -14.06 10.15
CA VAL A 33 8.15 -13.63 11.36
C VAL A 33 9.56 -13.15 11.02
N GLY A 34 10.26 -13.84 10.10
CA GLY A 34 11.56 -13.39 9.58
C GLY A 34 11.46 -11.98 8.98
N THR A 35 10.56 -11.78 8.03
CA THR A 35 10.34 -10.44 7.41
C THR A 35 9.92 -9.38 8.43
N LEU A 36 9.03 -9.73 9.37
CA LEU A 36 8.57 -8.83 10.42
C LEU A 36 9.71 -8.42 11.36
N ASN A 37 10.63 -9.33 11.67
CA ASN A 37 11.82 -9.02 12.48
C ASN A 37 12.81 -8.15 11.72
N THR A 38 13.03 -8.41 10.42
CA THR A 38 13.93 -7.61 9.57
C THR A 38 13.48 -6.15 9.48
N HIS A 39 12.17 -5.91 9.34
CA HIS A 39 11.60 -4.56 9.15
C HIS A 39 10.82 -4.07 10.38
N PHE A 40 11.20 -4.55 11.58
CA PHE A 40 10.39 -4.37 12.79
C PHE A 40 10.20 -2.89 13.15
N GLU A 41 11.24 -2.07 12.99
CA GLU A 41 11.20 -0.65 13.34
C GLU A 41 10.38 0.17 12.36
N GLU A 42 10.49 -0.12 11.06
CA GLU A 42 9.74 0.51 9.98
C GLU A 42 8.25 0.19 10.11
N ILE A 43 7.91 -1.06 10.38
CA ILE A 43 6.54 -1.48 10.66
C ILE A 43 6.03 -0.82 11.95
N ALA A 44 6.88 -0.69 12.98
CA ALA A 44 6.49 -0.01 14.21
C ALA A 44 6.26 1.50 14.02
N ASN A 45 6.88 2.14 13.03
CA ASN A 45 6.65 3.55 12.70
C ASN A 45 5.22 3.80 12.24
N TYR A 46 4.52 2.80 11.69
CA TYR A 46 3.09 2.91 11.36
C TYR A 46 2.21 3.34 12.54
N PHE A 47 2.61 3.00 13.77
CA PHE A 47 1.85 3.38 14.97
C PHE A 47 2.05 4.84 15.37
N LEU A 48 3.05 5.54 14.84
CA LEU A 48 3.25 6.98 15.02
C LEU A 48 2.24 7.76 14.19
N ASP A 49 2.28 7.56 12.87
CA ASP A 49 1.37 8.18 11.91
C ASP A 49 0.55 7.10 11.20
N ARG A 50 -0.65 6.86 11.73
CA ARG A 50 -1.59 5.87 11.18
C ARG A 50 -2.17 6.39 9.87
N HIS A 51 -1.47 6.12 8.78
CA HIS A 51 -1.95 6.36 7.43
C HIS A 51 -2.96 5.25 7.02
N PRO A 52 -4.12 5.62 6.46
CA PRO A 52 -5.07 4.63 5.95
C PRO A 52 -4.52 3.94 4.70
N SER A 53 -4.74 2.63 4.59
CA SER A 53 -4.38 1.86 3.38
C SER A 53 -5.24 2.21 2.16
N GLY A 54 -6.36 2.93 2.34
CA GLY A 54 -7.34 3.17 1.30
C GLY A 54 -6.79 3.89 0.07
N PHE A 55 -5.82 4.80 0.23
CA PHE A 55 -5.15 5.42 -0.92
C PHE A 55 -4.34 4.39 -1.73
N VAL A 56 -3.53 3.58 -1.05
CA VAL A 56 -2.70 2.54 -1.67
C VAL A 56 -3.58 1.47 -2.34
N GLU A 57 -4.68 1.09 -1.69
CA GLU A 57 -5.65 0.14 -2.24
C GLU A 57 -6.35 0.69 -3.49
N GLY A 58 -6.80 1.95 -3.43
CA GLY A 58 -7.38 2.64 -4.59
C GLY A 58 -6.40 2.73 -5.76
N LEU A 59 -5.14 3.06 -5.49
CA LEU A 59 -4.09 3.10 -6.50
C LEU A 59 -3.83 1.71 -7.10
N ASN A 60 -3.70 0.68 -6.26
CA ASN A 60 -3.50 -0.70 -6.72
C ASN A 60 -4.65 -1.19 -7.60
N ASN A 61 -5.89 -0.84 -7.26
CA ASN A 61 -7.05 -1.17 -8.08
C ASN A 61 -7.00 -0.45 -9.44
N LYS A 62 -6.67 0.85 -9.48
CA LYS A 62 -6.48 1.58 -10.75
C LYS A 62 -5.38 0.95 -11.61
N LEU A 63 -4.22 0.64 -11.02
CA LEU A 63 -3.11 -0.03 -11.72
C LEU A 63 -3.51 -1.39 -12.27
N LYS A 64 -4.30 -2.17 -11.51
CA LYS A 64 -4.83 -3.47 -11.98
C LYS A 64 -5.76 -3.31 -13.19
N VAL A 65 -6.60 -2.28 -13.21
CA VAL A 65 -7.46 -1.97 -14.38
C VAL A 65 -6.63 -1.50 -15.58
N ILE A 66 -5.62 -0.65 -15.37
CA ILE A 66 -4.69 -0.22 -16.42
C ILE A 66 -3.99 -1.45 -17.02
N LYS A 67 -3.37 -2.29 -16.18
CA LYS A 67 -2.67 -3.50 -16.62
C LYS A 67 -3.58 -4.44 -17.44
N ARG A 68 -4.85 -4.58 -17.08
CA ARG A 68 -5.84 -5.38 -17.83
C ARG A 68 -6.15 -4.78 -19.21
N ARG A 69 -6.34 -3.46 -19.31
CA ARG A 69 -6.56 -2.77 -20.60
C ARG A 69 -5.32 -2.83 -21.49
N CYS A 70 -4.15 -2.92 -20.87
CA CYS A 70 -2.83 -2.99 -21.49
C CYS A 70 -2.35 -4.42 -21.81
N TYR A 71 -3.23 -5.43 -21.70
CA TYR A 71 -2.86 -6.81 -21.97
C TYR A 71 -2.32 -6.97 -23.40
N GLY A 72 -1.18 -7.66 -23.55
CA GLY A 72 -0.49 -7.81 -24.84
C GLY A 72 0.59 -6.76 -25.12
N MET A 73 0.72 -5.71 -24.30
CA MET A 73 1.89 -4.82 -24.38
C MET A 73 3.14 -5.50 -23.82
N THR A 74 4.08 -5.82 -24.70
CA THR A 74 5.36 -6.47 -24.37
C THR A 74 6.42 -5.47 -23.95
N ASN A 75 6.32 -4.21 -24.40
CA ASN A 75 7.25 -3.15 -24.02
C ASN A 75 6.83 -2.50 -22.70
N ILE A 76 7.66 -2.69 -21.68
CA ILE A 76 7.41 -2.17 -20.33
C ILE A 76 7.43 -0.64 -20.27
N ASN A 77 8.22 0.03 -21.11
CA ASN A 77 8.30 1.50 -21.14
C ASN A 77 6.96 2.10 -21.55
N HIS A 78 6.28 1.48 -22.53
CA HIS A 78 4.95 1.91 -22.96
C HIS A 78 3.89 1.67 -21.88
N LEU A 79 4.01 0.59 -21.11
CA LEU A 79 3.14 0.35 -19.96
C LEU A 79 3.29 1.47 -18.91
N TYR A 80 4.53 1.90 -18.60
CA TYR A 80 4.75 3.01 -17.66
C TYR A 80 4.23 4.34 -18.18
N GLN A 81 4.44 4.66 -19.45
CA GLN A 81 3.84 5.86 -20.08
C GLN A 81 2.32 5.82 -19.97
N ARG A 82 1.71 4.67 -20.23
CA ARG A 82 0.26 4.50 -20.12
C ARG A 82 -0.24 4.67 -18.70
N VAL A 83 0.45 4.09 -17.71
CA VAL A 83 0.15 4.29 -16.29
C VAL A 83 0.23 5.78 -15.93
N TYR A 84 1.26 6.49 -16.38
CA TYR A 84 1.41 7.92 -16.13
C TYR A 84 0.25 8.73 -16.69
N LEU A 85 -0.14 8.46 -17.95
CA LEU A 85 -1.26 9.13 -18.61
C LEU A 85 -2.61 8.80 -17.96
N ASP A 86 -2.86 7.56 -17.57
CA ASP A 86 -4.12 7.18 -16.90
C ASP A 86 -4.23 7.80 -15.48
N LEU A 87 -3.10 8.03 -14.80
CA LEU A 87 -3.10 8.63 -13.46
C LEU A 87 -3.11 10.16 -13.48
N ASN A 88 -2.39 10.80 -14.41
CA ASN A 88 -2.18 12.25 -14.43
C ASN A 88 -2.79 12.94 -15.65
N GLY A 89 -3.20 12.21 -16.68
CA GLY A 89 -3.59 12.77 -17.98
C GLY A 89 -4.80 13.69 -17.90
N TYR A 90 -5.75 13.43 -17.00
CA TYR A 90 -6.87 14.35 -16.77
C TYR A 90 -6.45 15.66 -16.11
N ALA A 91 -5.44 15.64 -15.24
CA ALA A 91 -4.93 16.86 -14.62
C ALA A 91 -4.04 17.66 -15.59
N GLN A 92 -3.32 16.97 -16.49
CA GLN A 92 -2.36 17.57 -17.43
C GLN A 92 -3.01 18.01 -18.75
N PHE A 93 -4.04 17.30 -19.21
CA PHE A 93 -4.64 17.46 -20.53
C PHE A 93 -6.18 17.44 -20.51
N GLY A 94 -6.79 17.39 -19.33
CA GLY A 94 -8.23 17.49 -19.21
C GLY A 94 -8.67 18.87 -19.68
N VAL A 95 -9.42 18.91 -20.78
CA VAL A 95 -10.10 20.14 -21.21
C VAL A 95 -11.07 20.52 -20.10
N ASP A 96 -10.91 21.73 -19.54
CA ASP A 96 -11.83 22.30 -18.57
C ASP A 96 -13.27 22.21 -19.10
N ARG A 97 -14.04 21.23 -18.61
CA ARG A 97 -15.50 21.22 -18.76
C ARG A 97 -16.16 22.24 -17.81
N GLN A 98 -15.52 23.39 -17.61
CA GLN A 98 -16.01 24.49 -16.80
C GLN A 98 -16.11 25.79 -17.62
N LYS A 99 -16.66 25.73 -18.84
CA LYS A 99 -17.19 26.91 -19.55
C LYS A 99 -18.38 26.55 -20.44
N SER A 100 -19.52 26.19 -19.85
CA SER A 100 -20.86 26.31 -20.47
C SER A 100 -21.94 25.81 -19.50
N VAL A 101 -22.17 26.55 -18.42
CA VAL A 101 -23.52 26.78 -17.85
C VAL A 101 -23.41 28.05 -17.00
N ALA A 102 -23.50 29.21 -17.66
CA ALA A 102 -23.88 30.50 -17.07
C ALA A 102 -24.27 31.42 -18.24
#